data_AF-A0A419G139-F1
#
_entry.id   AF-A0A419G139-F1
#
_cell.length_a   1.000
_cell.length_b   1.000
_cell.length_c   1.000
_cell.angle_alpha   90.00
_cell.angle_beta   90.00
_cell.angle_gamma   90.00
#
_symmetry.space_group_name_H-M   'P 1'
#
loop_
_entity.id
_entity.type
_entity.pdbx_description
1 polymer ?
#
loop_
_entity_poly.entity_id
_entity_poly.type
_entity_poly.pdbx_seq_one_letter_code
_entity_poly.pdbx_strand_id
1 'polypeptide(L)'
;MARSFDLLEEYGPEIGMPYIKLLPGTGGLWELRVPFGGQSFRLLFFIEGNLLVMVHAFFKKTAKTPLKEINTAINRMKDYKRRS
;
A
#
# COMPACT_ATOMS: atom_id res chain seq x y z
N MET A 1 13.29 1.99 -12.31
CA MET A 1 12.28 1.61 -11.28
C MET A 1 10.93 2.22 -11.69
N ALA A 2 9.80 1.80 -11.12
CA ALA A 2 8.53 2.47 -11.44
C ALA A 2 8.44 3.79 -10.65
N ARG A 3 8.08 4.89 -11.31
CA ARG A 3 8.09 6.27 -10.75
C ARG A 3 7.45 6.41 -9.37
N SER A 4 6.42 5.63 -9.07
CA SER A 4 5.74 5.66 -7.78
C SER A 4 6.62 5.18 -6.61
N PHE A 5 7.58 4.29 -6.84
CA PHE A 5 8.54 3.88 -5.81
C PHE A 5 9.54 4.98 -5.54
N ASP A 6 10.08 5.61 -6.59
CA ASP A 6 11.04 6.72 -6.47
C ASP A 6 10.43 7.86 -5.63
N LEU A 7 9.18 8.24 -5.91
CA LEU A 7 8.46 9.27 -5.14
C LEU A 7 8.19 8.87 -3.69
N LEU A 8 7.90 7.59 -3.45
CA LEU A 8 7.67 7.10 -2.09
C LEU A 8 8.97 7.08 -1.27
N GLU A 9 10.09 6.76 -1.89
CA GLU A 9 11.41 6.77 -1.26
C GLU A 9 11.86 8.19 -0.92
N GLU A 10 11.63 9.15 -1.83
CA GLU A 10 12.08 10.53 -1.65
C GLU A 10 11.23 11.33 -0.65
N TYR A 11 9.92 11.09 -0.63
CA TYR A 11 8.96 11.95 0.08
C TYR A 11 8.05 11.20 1.07
N GLY A 12 8.14 9.87 1.14
CA GLY A 12 7.30 9.07 2.02
C GLY A 12 5.81 9.07 1.65
N PRO A 13 4.92 8.63 2.57
CA PRO A 13 3.47 8.56 2.33
C PRO A 13 2.79 9.94 2.16
N GLU A 14 3.48 11.03 2.52
CA GLU A 14 2.95 12.39 2.49
C GLU A 14 2.71 12.94 1.08
N ILE A 15 3.29 12.34 0.04
CA ILE A 15 3.03 12.70 -1.37
C ILE A 15 1.56 12.63 -1.76
N GLY A 16 0.76 11.86 -1.02
CA GLY A 16 -0.68 11.79 -1.19
C GLY A 16 -1.10 11.39 -2.61
N MET A 17 -2.32 11.81 -3.00
CA MET A 17 -2.85 11.46 -4.31
C MET A 17 -2.12 12.20 -5.44
N PRO A 18 -1.95 11.59 -6.62
CA PRO A 18 -2.55 10.33 -7.07
C PRO A 18 -1.76 9.06 -6.69
N TYR A 19 -0.57 9.18 -6.11
CA TYR A 19 0.37 8.09 -5.90
C TYR A 19 0.04 7.25 -4.67
N ILE A 20 -0.35 7.90 -3.58
CA ILE A 20 -0.60 7.27 -2.29
C ILE A 20 -1.99 7.66 -1.79
N LYS A 21 -2.65 6.72 -1.12
CA LYS A 21 -3.94 6.95 -0.48
C LYS A 21 -4.02 6.22 0.84
N LEU A 22 -4.36 6.93 1.92
CA LEU A 22 -4.75 6.30 3.18
C LEU A 22 -6.04 5.49 3.02
N LEU A 23 -6.08 4.27 3.54
CA LEU A 23 -7.28 3.44 3.58
C LEU A 23 -7.97 3.61 4.94
N PRO A 24 -9.08 4.36 5.03
CA PRO A 24 -9.75 4.61 6.31
C PRO A 24 -10.33 3.31 6.89
N GLY A 25 -10.39 3.24 8.23
CA GLY A 25 -10.94 2.08 8.94
C GLY A 25 -10.04 0.84 8.97
N THR A 26 -8.80 0.94 8.47
CA THR A 26 -7.84 -0.18 8.43
C THR A 26 -6.83 -0.19 9.59
N GLY A 27 -6.82 0.87 10.41
CA GLY A 27 -5.82 1.04 11.47
C GLY A 27 -4.43 1.45 10.97
N GLY A 28 -4.34 2.09 9.79
CA GLY A 28 -3.10 2.70 9.29
C GLY A 28 -2.54 2.10 7.99
N LEU A 29 -3.33 1.37 7.20
CA LEU A 29 -2.89 0.92 5.87
C LEU A 29 -2.96 2.05 4.84
N TRP A 30 -1.93 2.10 4.01
CA TRP A 30 -1.79 2.97 2.85
C TRP A 30 -1.79 2.14 1.58
N GLU A 31 -2.27 2.73 0.49
CA GLU A 31 -2.24 2.18 -0.86
C GLU A 31 -1.23 2.97 -1.71
N LEU A 32 -0.17 2.31 -2.21
CA LEU A 32 0.68 2.83 -3.28
C LEU A 32 0.10 2.42 -4.65
N ARG A 33 -0.03 3.39 -5.56
CA ARG A 33 -0.51 3.19 -6.92
C ARG A 33 0.65 3.14 -7.90
N VAL A 34 0.86 1.98 -8.51
CA VAL A 34 2.00 1.74 -9.42
C VAL A 34 1.49 1.37 -10.82
N PRO A 35 1.40 2.34 -11.74
CA PRO A 35 1.22 2.04 -13.16
C PRO A 35 2.54 1.51 -13.72
N PHE A 36 2.55 0.29 -14.24
CA PHE A 36 3.75 -0.33 -14.82
C PHE A 36 3.38 -1.29 -15.95
N GLY A 37 4.04 -1.17 -17.10
CA GLY A 37 3.83 -2.09 -18.24
C GLY A 37 2.38 -2.16 -18.74
N GLY A 38 1.65 -1.05 -18.75
CA GLY A 38 0.22 -1.00 -19.12
C GLY A 38 -0.73 -1.59 -18.06
N GLN A 39 -0.20 -2.04 -16.92
CA GLN A 39 -0.96 -2.61 -15.82
C GLN A 39 -1.02 -1.65 -14.63
N SER A 40 -2.05 -1.81 -13.79
CA SER A 40 -2.23 -1.01 -12.58
C SER A 40 -2.07 -1.88 -11.35
N PHE A 41 -0.91 -1.79 -10.71
CA PHE A 41 -0.64 -2.48 -9.44
C PHE A 41 -1.01 -1.60 -8.26
N ARG A 42 -1.41 -2.25 -7.16
CA ARG A 42 -1.59 -1.63 -5.86
C ARG A 42 -0.79 -2.40 -4.84
N LEU A 43 -0.02 -1.66 -4.04
CA LEU A 43 0.71 -2.23 -2.91
C LEU A 43 0.12 -1.64 -1.63
N LEU A 44 -0.19 -2.50 -0.67
CA LEU A 44 -0.71 -2.10 0.63
C LEU A 44 0.39 -2.23 1.66
N PHE A 45 0.62 -1.16 2.42
CA PHE A 45 1.71 -1.05 3.38
C PHE A 45 1.27 -0.24 4.60
N PHE A 46 2.04 -0.31 5.68
CA PHE A 46 1.92 0.58 6.83
C PHE A 46 3.31 1.11 7.23
N ILE A 47 3.32 2.13 8.07
CA ILE A 47 4.55 2.71 8.62
C ILE A 47 4.68 2.30 10.08
N GLU A 48 5.87 1.86 10.48
CA GLU A 48 6.24 1.58 11.86
C GLU A 48 7.61 2.18 12.16
N GLY A 49 7.63 3.26 12.95
CA GLY A 49 8.83 4.08 13.10
C GLY A 49 9.31 4.60 11.73
N ASN A 50 10.55 4.26 11.37
CA ASN A 50 11.15 4.63 10.09
C ASN A 50 11.05 3.51 9.04
N LEU A 51 10.29 2.43 9.33
CA LEU A 51 10.12 1.31 8.42
C LEU A 51 8.81 1.42 7.65
N LEU A 52 8.91 1.26 6.34
CA LEU A 52 7.77 1.01 5.47
C LEU A 52 7.59 -0.50 5.29
N VAL A 53 6.53 -1.05 5.87
CA VAL A 53 6.27 -2.49 5.85
C VAL A 53 5.17 -2.79 4.83
N MET A 54 5.58 -3.35 3.70
CA MET A 54 4.66 -3.79 2.66
C MET A 54 4.10 -5.17 2.99
N VAL A 55 2.78 -5.29 3.04
CA VAL A 55 2.10 -6.53 3.48
C VAL A 55 1.34 -7.22 2.36
N HIS A 56 0.99 -6.50 1.30
CA HIS A 56 0.18 -7.08 0.24
C HIS A 56 0.34 -6.33 -1.09
N ALA A 57 0.20 -7.05 -2.21
CA ALA A 57 0.29 -6.49 -3.56
C ALA A 57 -0.68 -7.25 -4.46
N PHE A 58 -1.38 -6.53 -5.34
CA PHE A 58 -2.30 -7.14 -6.29
C PHE A 58 -2.41 -6.33 -7.59
N PHE A 59 -2.79 -7.02 -8.67
CA PHE A 59 -3.14 -6.39 -9.94
C PHE A 59 -4.60 -5.95 -9.90
N LYS A 60 -4.84 -4.67 -10.18
CA LYS A 60 -6.17 -4.09 -10.10
C LYS A 60 -6.95 -4.32 -11.38
N LYS A 61 -7.93 -5.22 -11.33
CA LYS A 61 -8.91 -5.49 -12.41
C LYS A 61 -10.16 -4.60 -12.34
N THR A 62 -10.41 -3.95 -11.20
CA THR A 62 -11.65 -3.24 -10.89
C THR A 62 -11.37 -1.81 -10.42
N ALA A 63 -12.35 -0.89 -10.52
CA ALA A 63 -12.13 0.52 -10.17
C ALA A 63 -11.86 0.76 -8.66
N LYS A 64 -12.57 0.04 -7.78
CA LYS A 64 -12.38 0.09 -6.33
C LYS A 64 -11.45 -1.02 -5.85
N THR A 65 -10.71 -0.76 -4.78
CA THR A 65 -9.84 -1.76 -4.17
C THR A 65 -10.73 -2.81 -3.48
N PRO A 66 -10.68 -4.10 -3.88
CA PRO A 66 -11.59 -5.10 -3.36
C PRO A 66 -11.40 -5.30 -1.85
N LEU A 67 -12.50 -5.43 -1.10
CA LEU A 67 -12.48 -5.63 0.35
C LEU A 67 -11.64 -6.85 0.76
N LYS A 68 -11.61 -7.90 -0.06
CA LYS A 68 -10.79 -9.11 0.17
C LYS A 68 -9.30 -8.79 0.28
N GLU A 69 -8.78 -7.91 -0.58
CA GLU A 69 -7.36 -7.53 -0.57
C GLU A 69 -7.03 -6.67 0.66
N ILE A 70 -7.96 -5.78 1.04
CA ILE A 70 -7.84 -4.97 2.26
C ILE A 70 -7.81 -5.87 3.50
N ASN A 71 -8.74 -6.82 3.61
CA ASN A 71 -8.80 -7.77 4.74
C ASN A 71 -7.54 -8.63 4.81
N THR A 72 -7.01 -9.06 3.66
CA THR A 72 -5.74 -9.80 3.58
C THR A 72 -4.59 -8.95 4.13
N ALA A 73 -4.49 -7.68 3.74
CA ALA A 73 -3.47 -6.77 4.25
C ALA A 73 -3.61 -6.51 5.76
N ILE A 74 -4.83 -6.31 6.27
CA ILE A 74 -5.08 -6.12 7.71
C ILE A 74 -4.60 -7.34 8.51
N ASN A 75 -4.94 -8.55 8.05
CA ASN A 75 -4.54 -9.78 8.74
C ASN A 75 -3.01 -9.94 8.77
N ARG A 76 -2.34 -9.62 7.66
CA ARG A 76 -0.87 -9.66 7.58
C ARG A 76 -0.20 -8.59 8.44
N MET A 77 -0.75 -7.37 8.49
CA MET A 77 -0.27 -6.32 9.40
C MET A 77 -0.40 -6.73 10.86
N LYS A 78 -1.54 -7.33 11.26
CA LYS A 78 -1.74 -7.85 12.62
C LYS A 78 -0.76 -8.97 12.95
N ASP A 79 -0.54 -9.90 12.03
CA ASP A 79 0.41 -10.99 12.21
C ASP A 79 1.84 -10.47 12.36
N TYR A 80 2.25 -9.51 11.53
CA TYR A 80 3.56 -8.85 11.64
C TYR A 80 3.75 -8.22 13.02
N LYS A 81 2.78 -7.40 13.47
CA LYS A 81 2.84 -6.72 14.78
C LYS A 81 2.83 -7.67 15.97
N ARG A 82 2.33 -8.90 15.81
CA ARG A 82 2.35 -9.93 16.86
C ARG A 82 3.73 -10.60 16.98
N ARG A 83 4.50 -10.63 15.89
CA ARG A 83 5.81 -11.31 15.82
C ARG A 83 6.99 -10.37 16.05
N SER A 84 6.72 -9.07 16.13
CA SER A 84 7.70 -7.99 16.34
C SER A 84 7.67 -7.57 17.79
#